data_AF-A0AAN7D6X1-F1
#
_entry.id   AF-A0AAN7D6X1-F1
#
_cell.length_a   1.000
_cell.length_b   1.000
_cell.length_c   1.000
_cell.angle_alpha   90.00
_cell.angle_beta   90.00
_cell.angle_gamma   90.00
#
_symmetry.space_group_name_H-M   'P 1'
#
loop_
_entity.id
_entity.type
_entity.pdbx_description
1 polymer ?
#
loop_
_entity_poly.entity_id
_entity_poly.type
_entity_poly.pdbx_seq_one_letter_code
_entity_poly.pdbx_strand_id
1 'polypeptide(L)' 'MSTQTFTHCYGPIKGEDARSIDLYLPAQASKSSPLIVFIHGGAWRTEDKADYKQLCTGFSELGYACASVNYR' A
#
# COMPACT_ATOMS: atom_id res chain seq x y z
N MET A 1 -11.15 14.58 -3.43
CA MET A 1 -10.95 13.81 -4.69
C MET A 1 -10.72 12.36 -4.28
N SER A 2 -11.33 11.36 -4.93
CA SER A 2 -11.29 9.99 -4.40
C SER A 2 -9.99 9.28 -4.77
N THR A 3 -9.21 8.85 -3.77
CA THR A 3 -8.10 7.89 -3.92
C THR A 3 -8.64 6.56 -4.42
N GLN A 4 -7.92 5.93 -5.35
CA GLN A 4 -8.19 4.55 -5.78
C GLN A 4 -7.28 3.60 -5.01
N THR A 5 -7.80 2.45 -4.59
CA THR A 5 -7.03 1.45 -3.83
C THR A 5 -7.17 0.07 -4.45
N PHE A 6 -6.05 -0.63 -4.60
CA PHE A 6 -5.98 -1.98 -5.17
C PHE A 6 -5.14 -2.88 -4.27
N THR A 7 -5.62 -4.09 -3.99
CA THR A 7 -4.82 -5.10 -3.30
C THR A 7 -4.20 -6.06 -4.31
N HIS A 8 -2.91 -6.31 -4.18
CA HIS A 8 -2.18 -7.28 -5.00
C HIS A 8 -1.37 -8.24 -4.13
N CYS A 9 -1.58 -9.53 -4.34
CA CYS A 9 -0.78 -10.58 -3.74
C CYS A 9 0.48 -10.79 -4.59
N TYR A 10 1.66 -10.63 -3.98
CA TYR A 10 2.96 -10.83 -4.65
C TYR A 10 3.64 -12.15 -4.28
N GLY A 11 3.12 -12.87 -3.28
CA GLY A 11 3.64 -14.17 -2.91
C GLY A 11 3.08 -15.32 -3.75
N PRO A 12 3.59 -16.55 -3.52
CA PRO A 12 3.32 -17.70 -4.39
C PRO A 12 1.88 -18.23 -4.30
N ILE A 13 1.14 -17.91 -3.23
CA ILE A 13 -0.23 -18.39 -3.03
C ILE A 13 -1.19 -17.26 -3.40
N LYS A 14 -1.94 -17.45 -4.49
CA LYS A 14 -2.89 -16.43 -4.98
C LYS A 14 -3.89 -16.05 -3.88
N GLY A 15 -3.95 -14.75 -3.58
CA GLY A 15 -4.89 -14.21 -2.60
C GLY A 15 -4.43 -14.34 -1.15
N GLU A 16 -3.21 -14.80 -0.91
CA GLU A 16 -2.64 -14.72 0.44
C GLU A 16 -2.40 -13.25 0.82
N ASP A 17 -2.66 -12.93 2.08
CA ASP A 17 -2.54 -11.57 2.56
C ASP A 17 -1.16 -11.28 3.19
N ALA A 18 -0.49 -12.30 3.73
CA ALA A 18 0.82 -12.17 4.38
C ALA A 18 1.95 -11.67 3.46
N ARG A 19 1.78 -11.82 2.14
CA ARG A 19 2.69 -11.31 1.10
C ARG A 19 1.89 -10.57 0.05
N SER A 20 1.29 -9.48 0.49
CA SER A 20 0.44 -8.64 -0.36
C SER A 20 0.68 -7.17 -0.09
N ILE A 21 0.27 -6.35 -1.06
CA ILE A 21 0.34 -4.90 -1.00
C ILE A 21 -1.03 -4.29 -1.21
N ASP A 22 -1.27 -3.15 -0.57
CA ASP A 22 -2.36 -2.25 -0.89
C ASP A 22 -1.78 -1.00 -1.56
N LEU A 23 -2.17 -0.76 -2.82
CA LEU A 23 -1.69 0.33 -3.66
C LEU A 23 -2.73 1.45 -3.69
N TYR A 24 -2.34 2.62 -3.20
CA TYR A 24 -3.10 3.85 -3.14
C TYR A 24 -2.64 4.77 -4.27
N LEU A 25 -3.54 5.06 -5.21
CA LEU A 25 -3.24 5.90 -6.37
C LEU A 25 -3.89 7.29 -6.24
N PRO A 26 -3.13 8.37 -6.47
CA PRO A 26 -3.70 9.71 -6.59
C PRO A 26 -4.63 9.79 -7.80
N ALA A 27 -5.57 10.73 -7.78
CA ALA A 27 -6.57 10.87 -8.85
C ALA A 27 -5.96 11.09 -10.26
N GLN A 28 -4.77 11.68 -10.35
CA GLN A 28 -4.03 11.93 -11.59
C GLN A 28 -2.79 11.02 -11.73
N ALA A 29 -2.85 9.79 -11.20
CA ALA A 29 -1.76 8.83 -11.33
C ALA A 29 -1.40 8.57 -12.80
N SER A 30 -0.09 8.49 -13.07
CA SER A 30 0.47 8.10 -14.36
C SER A 30 1.55 7.04 -14.15
N LYS A 31 2.04 6.44 -15.24
CA LYS A 31 3.15 5.49 -15.18
C LYS A 31 4.46 6.10 -14.62
N SER A 32 4.59 7.42 -14.66
CA SER A 32 5.76 8.16 -14.15
C SER A 32 5.55 8.73 -12.74
N SER A 33 4.40 8.47 -12.11
CA SER A 33 4.14 8.94 -10.75
C SER A 33 5.13 8.31 -9.77
N PRO A 34 5.74 9.09 -8.86
CA PRO A 34 6.61 8.54 -7.82
C PRO A 34 5.81 7.63 -6.89
N LEU A 35 6.45 6.55 -6.45
CA LEU A 35 5.89 5.57 -5.53
C LEU A 35 6.61 5.61 -4.18
N ILE A 36 5.85 5.78 -3.12
CA ILE A 36 6.30 5.58 -1.73
C ILE A 36 5.94 4.14 -1.34
N VAL A 37 6.90 3.37 -0.84
CA VAL A 37 6.65 2.03 -0.28
C VAL A 37 6.75 2.13 1.24
N PHE A 38 5.65 1.86 1.93
CA PHE A 38 5.56 1.85 3.38
C PHE A 38 5.57 0.41 3.91
N ILE A 39 6.49 0.14 4.83
CA ILE A 39 6.63 -1.14 5.52
C ILE A 39 6.32 -0.88 7.00
N HIS A 40 5.29 -1.54 7.52
CA HIS A 40 4.87 -1.35 8.91
C HIS A 40 5.89 -1.91 9.90
N GLY A 41 5.77 -1.47 11.16
CA GLY A 41 6.60 -1.90 12.27
C GLY A 41 6.15 -3.25 12.84
N GLY A 42 6.01 -3.32 14.16
CA GLY A 42 5.55 -4.53 14.85
C GLY A 42 6.64 -5.58 15.13
N ALA A 43 7.92 -5.16 15.17
CA ALA A 43 9.06 -6.01 15.55
C ALA A 43 9.12 -7.37 14.81
N TRP A 44 8.75 -7.37 13.52
CA TRP A 44 8.64 -8.56 12.67
C TRP A 44 7.63 -9.61 13.17
N ARG A 45 6.71 -9.24 14.05
CA ARG A 45 5.78 -10.17 14.73
C ARG A 45 4.33 -9.74 14.60
N THR A 46 4.05 -8.45 14.65
CA THR A 46 2.68 -7.89 14.70
C THR A 46 2.47 -6.81 13.65
N GLU A 47 1.27 -6.20 13.70
CA GLU A 47 0.76 -5.17 12.77
C GLU A 47 0.40 -5.71 11.38
N ASP A 48 -0.40 -4.91 10.67
CA ASP A 48 -0.90 -5.19 9.33
C ASP A 48 -0.88 -3.91 8.47
N LYS A 49 -0.67 -4.05 7.16
CA LYS A 49 -0.71 -2.95 6.18
C LYS A 49 -2.01 -2.12 6.26
N ALA A 50 -3.13 -2.72 6.68
CA ALA A 50 -4.43 -2.08 6.79
C ALA A 50 -4.49 -1.05 7.94
N ASP A 51 -3.67 -1.21 8.98
CA ASP A 51 -3.57 -0.27 10.11
C ASP A 51 -3.07 1.12 9.66
N TYR A 52 -2.45 1.19 8.47
CA TYR A 52 -1.80 2.38 7.92
C TYR A 52 -2.54 2.98 6.73
N LYS A 53 -3.82 2.61 6.52
CA LYS A 53 -4.65 3.13 5.43
C LYS A 53 -4.66 4.66 5.35
N GLN A 54 -4.78 5.35 6.49
CA GLN A 54 -4.86 6.81 6.56
C GLN A 54 -3.53 7.45 6.16
N LEU A 55 -2.40 6.86 6.54
CA LEU A 55 -1.07 7.33 6.16
C LEU A 55 -0.90 7.30 4.63
N CYS A 56 -1.19 6.16 4.01
CA CYS A 56 -1.06 5.98 2.57
C CYS A 56 -2.07 6.83 1.78
N THR A 57 -3.28 7.00 2.32
CA THR A 57 -4.28 7.91 1.74
C THR A 57 -3.78 9.36 1.76
N GLY A 58 -3.17 9.81 2.86
CA GLY A 58 -2.59 11.16 2.95
C GLY A 58 -1.50 11.42 1.90
N PHE A 59 -0.60 10.46 1.65
CA PHE A 59 0.37 10.58 0.57
C PHE A 59 -0.28 10.62 -0.82
N SER A 60 -1.34 9.84 -1.02
CA SER A 60 -2.15 9.86 -2.24
C SER A 60 -2.82 11.21 -2.48
N GLU A 61 -3.36 11.85 -1.45
CA GLU A 61 -3.94 13.19 -1.55
C GLU A 61 -2.91 14.27 -1.88
N LEU A 62 -1.65 14.06 -1.50
CA LEU A 62 -0.52 14.92 -1.87
C LEU A 62 0.03 14.65 -3.29
N GLY A 63 -0.55 13.69 -4.02
CA GLY A 63 -0.16 13.38 -5.41
C GLY A 63 0.86 12.25 -5.57
N TYR A 64 1.21 11.54 -4.50
CA TYR A 64 2.12 10.39 -4.54
C TYR A 64 1.35 9.09 -4.64
N ALA A 65 1.83 8.14 -5.45
CA ALA A 65 1.38 6.76 -5.28
C ALA A 65 1.98 6.22 -3.96
N CYS A 66 1.22 5.43 -3.21
CA CYS A 66 1.71 4.81 -1.98
C CYS A 66 1.34 3.33 -1.93
N ALA A 67 2.28 2.47 -1.59
CA ALA A 67 2.06 1.05 -1.38
C ALA A 67 2.30 0.70 0.09
N SER A 68 1.29 0.15 0.78
CA SER A 68 1.44 -0.43 2.12
C SER A 68 1.63 -1.94 2.00
N VAL A 69 2.59 -2.53 2.71
CA VAL A 69 3.06 -3.91 2.47
C VAL A 69 2.90 -4.77 3.71
N ASN A 70 2.25 -5.93 3.55
CA ASN A 70 2.35 -7.05 4.51
C ASN A 70 3.54 -7.93 4.15
N TYR A 71 4.24 -8.48 5.15
CA TYR A 71 5.44 -9.30 4.94
C TYR A 71 5.55 -10.50 5.90
N ARG A 72 5.98 -11.66 5.36
CA ARG A 72 6.40 -12.90 6.05
C ARG A 72 7.32 -13.76 5.19
#